data_AF-S9R232-F1
#
_entry.id   AF-S9R232-F1
#
_cell.length_a   1.000
_cell.length_b   1.000
_cell.length_c   1.000
_cell.angle_alpha   90.00
_cell.angle_beta   90.00
_cell.angle_gamma   90.00
#
_symmetry.space_group_name_H-M   'P 1'
#
loop_
_entity.id
_entity.type
_entity.pdbx_description
1 polymer ?
#
loop_
_entity_poly.entity_id
_entity_poly.type
_entity_poly.pdbx_seq_one_letter_code
_entity_poly.pdbx_strand_id
1 'polypeptide(L)'
;MVKREILEEIKQVSANIFQTNYKSNNSRTGNKFLQRKLQGPRLASYYPTKVPFSRMREITGLPIPNSEHSLRMEILEEKTRKGKGPVKRGSK
;
A
#
# COMPACT_ATOMS: atom_id res chain seq x y z
N MET A 1 28.00 -47.61 -5.44
CA MET A 1 26.65 -47.06 -5.15
C MET A 1 26.73 -46.34 -3.81
N VAL A 2 26.35 -45.06 -3.75
CA VAL A 2 26.48 -44.24 -2.52
C VAL A 2 25.37 -44.61 -1.54
N LYS A 3 25.70 -44.74 -0.24
CA LYS A 3 24.73 -45.07 0.82
C LYS A 3 23.79 -43.89 1.12
N ARG A 4 22.52 -44.19 1.42
CA ARG A 4 21.49 -43.19 1.75
C ARG A 4 21.86 -42.34 2.99
N GLU A 5 22.45 -42.97 3.99
CA GLU A 5 22.86 -42.33 5.25
C GLU A 5 23.88 -41.21 5.01
N ILE A 6 24.91 -41.48 4.19
CA ILE A 6 25.93 -40.49 3.80
C ILE A 6 25.27 -39.27 3.12
N LEU A 7 24.24 -39.49 2.29
CA LEU A 7 23.52 -38.40 1.65
C LEU A 7 22.68 -37.57 2.64
N GLU A 8 22.16 -38.18 3.70
CA GLU A 8 21.43 -37.46 4.76
C GLU A 8 22.38 -36.61 5.60
N GLU A 9 23.54 -37.16 5.97
CA GLU A 9 24.59 -36.43 6.70
C GLU A 9 25.10 -35.22 5.90
N ILE A 10 25.41 -35.40 4.62
CA ILE A 10 25.84 -34.31 3.74
C ILE A 10 24.76 -33.21 3.68
N LYS A 11 23.48 -33.59 3.57
CA LYS A 11 22.38 -32.61 3.56
C LYS A 11 22.27 -31.86 4.89
N GLN A 12 22.42 -32.56 6.01
CA GLN A 12 22.41 -31.94 7.34
C GLN A 12 23.58 -30.96 7.51
N VAL A 13 24.79 -31.36 7.13
CA VAL A 13 25.98 -30.48 7.17
C VAL A 13 25.80 -29.27 6.26
N SER A 14 25.31 -29.46 5.04
CA SER A 14 25.05 -28.35 4.11
C SER A 14 24.04 -27.36 4.68
N ALA A 15 22.99 -27.84 5.33
CA ALA A 15 21.96 -26.99 5.91
C ALA A 15 22.50 -26.17 7.09
N ASN A 16 23.37 -26.76 7.90
CA ASN A 16 24.08 -26.06 8.97
C ASN A 16 25.00 -24.95 8.41
N ILE A 17 25.74 -25.23 7.33
CA ILE A 17 26.62 -24.25 6.68
C ILE A 17 25.82 -23.04 6.15
N PHE A 18 24.69 -23.30 5.48
CA PHE A 18 23.90 -22.26 4.82
C PHE A 18 22.75 -21.70 5.68
N GLN A 19 22.69 -22.07 6.96
CA GLN A 19 21.60 -21.68 7.86
C GLN A 19 20.20 -21.98 7.27
N THR A 20 20.10 -23.07 6.53
CA THR A 20 18.82 -23.54 5.98
C THR A 20 18.26 -24.63 6.87
N ASN A 21 16.93 -24.82 6.85
CA ASN A 21 16.29 -25.85 7.65
C ASN A 21 16.37 -27.20 6.93
N TYR A 22 17.12 -28.15 7.48
CA TYR A 22 17.06 -29.56 7.08
C TYR A 22 16.09 -30.36 7.95
N LYS A 23 15.37 -31.29 7.33
CA LYS A 23 14.40 -32.16 7.99
C LYS A 23 14.39 -33.53 7.31
N SER A 24 14.53 -34.58 8.11
CA SER A 24 14.58 -35.98 7.62
C SER A 24 13.21 -36.52 7.21
N ASN A 25 12.12 -36.01 7.82
CA ASN A 25 10.75 -36.40 7.49
C ASN A 25 9.99 -35.30 6.73
N ASN A 26 9.06 -35.70 5.85
CA ASN A 26 8.30 -34.75 5.02
C ASN A 26 7.12 -34.09 5.77
N SER A 27 7.35 -33.66 7.02
CA SER A 27 6.32 -33.08 7.88
C SER A 27 6.12 -31.58 7.61
N ARG A 28 4.88 -31.10 7.76
CA ARG A 28 4.49 -29.71 7.49
C ARG A 28 4.85 -28.80 8.68
N THR A 29 5.92 -28.03 8.56
CA THR A 29 6.39 -27.08 9.61
C THR A 29 5.92 -25.64 9.43
N GLY A 30 5.25 -25.32 8.31
CA GLY A 30 4.78 -23.96 8.04
C GLY A 30 5.83 -22.99 7.48
N ASN A 31 7.07 -23.44 7.22
CA ASN A 31 8.14 -22.61 6.63
C ASN A 31 7.72 -21.91 5.32
N LYS A 32 6.84 -22.54 4.53
CA LYS A 32 6.24 -21.94 3.32
C LYS A 32 5.57 -20.60 3.59
N PHE A 33 4.92 -20.43 4.75
CA PHE A 33 4.22 -19.20 5.08
C PHE A 33 5.18 -18.14 5.63
N LEU A 34 6.16 -18.54 6.44
CA LEU A 34 7.15 -17.64 7.04
C LEU A 34 8.15 -17.07 6.01
N GLN A 35 8.54 -17.87 5.01
CA GLN A 35 9.43 -17.41 3.94
C GLN A 35 8.76 -16.47 2.93
N ARG A 36 7.43 -16.37 2.93
CA ARG A 36 6.73 -15.48 2.00
C ARG A 36 7.01 -14.03 2.38
N LYS A 37 7.54 -13.26 1.42
CA LYS A 37 7.72 -11.82 1.56
C LYS A 37 6.39 -11.14 1.83
N LEU A 38 6.36 -10.27 2.84
CA LEU A 38 5.20 -9.45 3.18
C LEU A 38 4.83 -8.53 2.00
N GLN A 39 3.56 -8.50 1.62
CA GLN A 39 3.05 -7.65 0.54
C GLN A 39 2.36 -6.37 1.05
N GLY A 40 2.21 -6.22 2.38
CA GLY A 40 1.51 -5.11 3.01
C GLY A 40 1.95 -3.72 2.52
N PRO A 41 3.27 -3.40 2.51
CA PRO A 41 3.75 -2.09 2.06
C PRO A 41 3.42 -1.79 0.58
N ARG A 42 3.48 -2.82 -0.27
CA ARG A 42 3.13 -2.72 -1.68
C ARG A 42 1.64 -2.45 -1.88
N LEU A 43 0.79 -3.08 -1.09
CA LEU A 43 -0.65 -2.87 -1.15
C LEU A 43 -1.05 -1.52 -0.57
N ALA A 44 -0.39 -1.07 0.50
CA ALA A 44 -0.65 0.24 1.12
C ALA A 44 -0.34 1.41 0.15
N SER A 45 0.67 1.24 -0.70
CA SER A 45 1.08 2.22 -1.71
C SER A 45 0.31 2.10 -3.03
N TYR A 46 -0.81 1.38 -3.07
CA TYR A 46 -1.58 1.15 -4.30
C TYR A 46 -2.05 2.45 -4.96
N TYR A 47 -2.58 3.40 -4.18
CA TYR A 47 -2.93 4.72 -4.68
C TYR A 47 -1.78 5.71 -4.44
N PRO A 48 -1.43 6.52 -5.45
CA PRO A 48 -0.41 7.54 -5.27
C PRO A 48 -0.86 8.58 -4.25
N THR A 49 0.10 9.13 -3.49
CA THR A 49 -0.17 10.19 -2.53
C THR A 49 -0.71 11.42 -3.26
N LYS A 50 -1.96 11.79 -2.97
CA LYS A 50 -2.57 13.01 -3.52
C LYS A 50 -2.00 14.22 -2.80
N VAL A 51 -1.41 15.14 -3.56
CA VAL A 51 -0.98 16.43 -3.01
C VAL A 51 -2.13 17.43 -3.17
N PRO A 52 -2.60 18.07 -2.09
CA PRO A 52 -3.69 19.03 -2.18
C PRO A 52 -3.24 20.30 -2.91
N PHE A 53 -4.14 20.90 -3.69
CA PHE A 53 -3.89 22.18 -4.40
C PHE A 53 -3.45 23.31 -3.46
N SER A 54 -3.86 23.28 -2.19
CA SER A 54 -3.41 24.25 -1.17
C SER A 54 -1.91 24.23 -0.94
N ARG A 55 -1.25 23.07 -1.03
CA ARG A 55 0.21 22.93 -0.88
C ARG A 55 0.97 23.15 -2.19
N MET A 56 0.28 23.29 -3.33
CA MET A 56 0.96 23.51 -4.62
C MET A 56 1.74 24.81 -4.65
N ARG A 57 1.30 25.84 -3.92
CA ARG A 57 2.03 27.11 -3.80
C ARG A 57 3.40 26.91 -3.14
N GLU A 58 3.46 26.11 -2.08
CA GLU A 58 4.72 25.80 -1.37
C GLU A 58 5.69 25.03 -2.27
N ILE A 59 5.16 24.16 -3.15
CA ILE A 59 5.95 23.30 -4.03
C ILE A 59 6.45 24.05 -5.27
N THR A 60 5.61 24.90 -5.86
CA THR A 60 5.89 25.55 -7.15
C THR A 60 6.37 26.99 -7.01
N GLY A 61 6.26 27.58 -5.83
CA GLY A 61 6.54 29.01 -5.59
C GLY A 61 5.51 29.96 -6.22
N LEU A 62 4.51 29.44 -6.94
CA LEU A 62 3.55 30.22 -7.70
C LEU A 62 2.10 29.91 -7.26
N PRO A 63 1.20 30.90 -7.30
CA PRO A 63 -0.23 30.66 -7.11
C PRO A 63 -0.81 29.90 -8.31
N ILE A 64 -1.07 28.60 -8.15
CA ILE A 64 -1.79 27.82 -9.16
C ILE A 64 -3.29 27.89 -8.89
N PRO A 65 -4.10 28.48 -9.79
CA PRO A 65 -5.54 28.52 -9.61
C PRO A 65 -6.17 27.14 -9.89
N ASN A 66 -7.10 26.72 -9.03
CA ASN A 66 -7.92 25.53 -9.28
C ASN A 66 -9.19 25.96 -10.01
N SER A 67 -9.23 25.76 -11.33
CA SER A 67 -10.35 26.16 -12.20
C SER A 67 -11.65 25.44 -11.85
N GLU A 68 -11.60 24.13 -11.59
CA GLU A 68 -12.78 23.35 -11.20
C GLU A 68 -13.37 23.84 -9.87
N HIS A 69 -12.51 24.13 -8.89
CA HIS A 69 -12.96 24.67 -7.62
C HIS A 69 -13.60 26.05 -7.79
N SER A 70 -13.01 26.91 -8.62
CA SER A 70 -13.52 28.26 -8.88
C SER A 70 -14.90 28.20 -9.54
N LEU A 71 -15.05 27.37 -10.57
CA LEU A 71 -16.33 27.12 -11.23
C LEU A 71 -17.38 26.55 -10.26
N ARG A 72 -16.98 25.62 -9.38
CA ARG A 72 -17.89 25.06 -8.36
C ARG A 72 -18.43 26.15 -7.43
N MET A 73 -17.58 27.10 -7.03
CA MET A 73 -17.97 28.21 -6.17
C MET A 73 -18.94 29.16 -6.89
N GLU A 74 -18.65 29.51 -8.14
CA GLU A 74 -19.54 30.34 -8.97
C GLU A 74 -20.93 29.69 -9.14
N ILE A 75 -20.99 28.40 -9.46
CA ILE A 75 -22.26 27.66 -9.59
C ILE A 75 -23.04 27.67 -8.26
N LEU A 76 -22.35 27.54 -7.13
CA LEU A 76 -23.00 27.61 -5.82
C LEU A 76 -23.56 28.99 -5.54
N GLU A 77 -22.79 30.05 -5.82
CA GLU A 77 -23.23 31.44 -5.68
C GLU A 77 -24.46 31.71 -6.55
N GLU A 78 -24.45 31.27 -7.81
CA GLU A 78 -25.63 31.37 -8.68
C GLU A 78 -26.86 30.67 -8.10
N LYS A 79 -26.69 29.45 -7.57
CA LYS A 79 -27.79 28.69 -6.97
C LYS A 79 -28.34 29.40 -5.75
N THR A 80 -27.47 29.93 -4.89
CA THR A 80 -27.89 30.70 -3.72
C THR A 80 -28.65 31.96 -4.12
N ARG A 81 -28.18 32.70 -5.13
CA ARG A 81 -28.87 33.87 -5.70
C ARG A 81 -30.26 33.54 -6.24
N LYS A 82 -30.41 32.36 -6.84
CA LYS A 82 -31.69 31.85 -7.36
C LYS A 82 -32.61 31.28 -6.27
N GLY A 83 -32.20 31.29 -4.99
CA GLY A 83 -32.93 30.64 -3.89
C GLY A 83 -32.93 29.10 -3.96
N LYS A 84 -32.12 28.52 -4.87
CA LYS A 84 -31.95 27.07 -5.08
C LYS A 84 -30.67 26.55 -4.42
N GLY A 85 -30.13 27.32 -3.48
CA GLY A 85 -28.99 26.91 -2.68
C GLY A 85 -29.33 25.74 -1.77
N PRO A 86 -28.33 24.97 -1.32
CA PRO A 86 -28.55 23.97 -0.31
C PRO A 86 -29.13 24.61 0.95
N VAL A 87 -30.15 23.97 1.54
CA VAL A 87 -30.70 24.39 2.84
C VAL A 87 -29.66 24.26 3.94
N LYS A 88 -29.82 25.05 5.01
CA LYS A 88 -28.92 24.98 6.17
C LYS A 88 -29.00 23.59 6.80
N ARG A 89 -27.87 22.88 6.81
CA ARG A 89 -27.80 21.54 7.41
C ARG A 89 -28.27 21.61 8.88
N GLY A 90 -29.30 20.84 9.22
CA GLY A 90 -29.87 20.80 10.57
C GLY A 90 -31.11 21.69 10.78
N SER A 91 -31.62 22.39 9.76
CA SER A 91 -32.96 22.98 9.86
C SER A 91 -34.02 21.88 9.67
N LYS A 92 -34.72 21.53 10.75
CA LYS A 92 -36.12 21.11 10.66
C LYS A 92 -37.00 22.34 10.76
#